data_AF-A0A9W5UZZ4-F1
#
_entry.id   AF-A0A9W5UZZ4-F1
#
_cell.length_a   1.000
_cell.length_b   1.000
_cell.length_c   1.000
_cell.angle_alpha   90.00
_cell.angle_beta   90.00
_cell.angle_gamma   90.00
#
_symmetry.space_group_name_H-M   'P 1'
#
loop_
_entity.id
_entity.type
_entity.pdbx_description
1 polymer ?
#
loop_
_entity_poly.entity_id
_entity_poly.type
_entity_poly.pdbx_seq_one_letter_code
_entity_poly.pdbx_strand_id
1 'polypeptide(L)'
;MRERFIKYKDSNECIYTIVTEIEFVNGNNCCPEPYGWINIHQDEVATTIWTQPNEGINTPKTSKLITRTDIISNTIPNQLCFSGNVKEYSYWGGEDILIDPNKQTFGTVNTVVKLRGIAKDSYVSLRYQIKLKDDD
;
A
#
# COMPACT_ATOMS: atom_id res chain seq x y z
N MET A 1 -4.31 50.60 3.43
CA MET A 1 -5.20 50.03 4.47
C MET A 1 -6.35 49.29 3.78
N ARG A 2 -6.22 47.98 3.55
CA ARG A 2 -7.32 47.04 3.34
C ARG A 2 -6.86 45.70 3.90
N GLU A 3 -7.55 45.29 4.95
CA GLU A 3 -7.30 44.10 5.75
C GLU A 3 -7.89 42.83 5.12
N ARG A 4 -7.37 41.68 5.59
CA ARG A 4 -7.98 40.33 5.69
C ARG A 4 -8.15 39.59 4.36
N PHE A 5 -7.77 38.31 4.24
CA PHE A 5 -8.01 37.24 5.19
C PHE A 5 -6.79 36.34 5.41
N ILE A 6 -6.34 36.29 6.66
CA ILE A 6 -5.65 35.15 7.21
C ILE A 6 -6.69 34.03 7.33
N LYS A 7 -6.45 32.90 6.67
CA LYS A 7 -7.18 31.65 6.91
C LYS A 7 -6.17 30.62 7.44
N TYR A 8 -5.62 30.86 8.63
CA TYR A 8 -5.13 29.75 9.44
C TYR A 8 -6.37 29.02 9.91
N LYS A 9 -6.75 27.98 9.15
CA LYS A 9 -7.77 27.03 9.59
C LYS A 9 -7.00 25.97 10.36
N ASP A 10 -7.28 25.86 11.65
CA ASP A 10 -6.73 24.85 12.56
C ASP A 10 -6.68 23.46 11.92
N SER A 11 -5.55 23.12 11.31
CA SER A 11 -5.25 21.77 10.86
C SER A 11 -4.51 21.10 12.01
N ASN A 12 -5.27 20.51 12.93
CA ASN A 12 -4.70 19.49 13.81
C ASN A 12 -4.42 18.27 12.93
N GLU A 13 -3.33 18.35 12.17
CA GLU A 13 -2.77 17.21 11.46
C GLU A 13 -2.44 16.15 12.50
N CYS A 14 -3.17 15.04 12.45
CA CYS A 14 -2.92 13.90 13.31
C CYS A 14 -2.06 12.90 12.54
N ILE A 15 -1.13 12.27 13.26
CA ILE A 15 -0.39 11.13 12.73
C ILE A 15 -1.20 9.87 13.03
N TYR A 16 -1.45 9.07 12.00
CA TYR A 16 -2.10 7.78 12.13
C TYR A 16 -1.14 6.67 11.71
N THR A 17 -0.98 5.67 12.57
CA THR A 17 -0.27 4.44 12.20
C THR A 17 -1.23 3.49 11.48
N ILE A 18 -0.89 3.18 10.23
CA ILE A 18 -1.59 2.21 9.39
C ILE A 18 -0.89 0.86 9.54
N VAL A 19 -1.59 -0.09 10.15
CA VAL A 19 -1.10 -1.47 10.27
C VAL A 19 -1.72 -2.26 9.12
N THR A 20 -0.90 -2.72 8.19
CA THR A 20 -1.36 -3.41 6.97
C THR A 20 -0.88 -4.84 6.95
N GLU A 21 -1.81 -5.79 6.86
CA GLU A 21 -1.55 -7.17 6.49
C GLU A 21 -1.54 -7.27 4.97
N ILE A 22 -0.44 -7.74 4.41
CA ILE A 22 -0.21 -7.89 2.97
C ILE A 22 -0.08 -9.37 2.66
N GLU A 23 -0.83 -9.85 1.67
CA GLU A 23 -0.76 -11.21 1.15
C GLU A 23 -0.52 -11.17 -0.36
N PHE A 24 0.52 -11.86 -0.82
CA PHE A 24 0.88 -11.98 -2.23
C PHE A 24 0.34 -13.30 -2.76
N VAL A 25 -0.43 -13.25 -3.85
CA VAL A 25 -1.02 -14.42 -4.48
C VAL A 25 -0.54 -14.51 -5.92
N ASN A 26 0.24 -15.54 -6.22
CA ASN A 26 0.65 -15.90 -7.58
C ASN A 26 -0.14 -17.12 -8.05
N GLY A 27 -0.69 -17.08 -9.27
CA GLY A 27 -1.58 -18.10 -9.84
C GLY A 27 -0.97 -19.50 -9.98
N ASN A 28 0.36 -19.62 -9.90
CA ASN A 28 1.08 -20.89 -10.02
C ASN A 28 1.12 -21.75 -8.74
N ASN A 29 0.46 -21.32 -7.64
CA ASN A 29 0.41 -21.99 -6.34
C ASN A 29 1.77 -22.22 -5.63
N CYS A 30 2.84 -21.60 -6.11
CA CYS A 30 4.12 -21.58 -5.41
C CYS A 30 4.17 -20.43 -4.41
N CYS A 31 5.04 -20.53 -3.41
CA CYS A 31 5.31 -19.39 -2.53
C CYS A 31 5.95 -18.26 -3.36
N PRO A 32 5.34 -17.06 -3.39
CA PRO A 32 5.77 -16.03 -4.32
C PRO A 32 7.08 -15.37 -3.90
N GLU A 33 7.78 -14.80 -4.88
CA GLU A 33 9.02 -14.02 -4.74
C GLU A 33 8.75 -12.58 -5.22
N PRO A 34 7.92 -11.81 -4.48
CA PRO A 34 7.44 -10.51 -4.94
C PRO A 34 8.53 -9.45 -4.81
N TYR A 35 8.64 -8.58 -5.81
CA TYR A 35 9.42 -7.35 -5.76
C TYR A 35 8.63 -6.17 -6.31
N GLY A 36 9.05 -4.95 -5.93
CA GLY A 36 8.42 -3.70 -6.32
C GLY A 36 7.98 -2.90 -5.11
N TRP A 37 6.82 -2.24 -5.19
CA TRP A 37 6.34 -1.34 -4.12
C TRP A 37 4.81 -1.27 -4.03
N ILE A 38 4.31 -0.89 -2.86
CA ILE A 38 2.90 -0.58 -2.59
C ILE A 38 2.83 0.74 -1.82
N ASN A 39 1.95 1.64 -2.25
CA ASN A 39 1.75 2.97 -1.67
C ASN A 39 0.30 3.17 -1.21
N ILE A 40 0.14 3.97 -0.17
CA ILE A 40 -1.10 4.67 0.19
C ILE A 40 -1.06 6.06 -0.44
N HIS A 41 -2.19 6.54 -0.96
CA HIS A 41 -2.39 7.92 -1.40
C HIS A 41 -3.40 8.59 -0.48
N GLN A 42 -2.97 9.64 0.22
CA GLN A 42 -3.78 10.44 1.13
C GLN A 42 -3.38 11.90 0.97
N ASP A 43 -4.37 12.80 0.78
CA ASP A 43 -4.14 14.25 0.67
C ASP A 43 -3.00 14.63 -0.30
N GLU A 44 -2.99 14.02 -1.50
CA GLU A 44 -1.98 14.18 -2.56
C GLU A 44 -0.56 13.67 -2.21
N VAL A 45 -0.38 13.07 -1.03
CA VAL A 45 0.87 12.44 -0.61
C VAL A 45 0.81 10.94 -0.84
N ALA A 46 1.85 10.40 -1.48
CA ALA A 46 2.06 8.97 -1.61
C ALA A 46 3.01 8.48 -0.51
N THR A 47 2.58 7.55 0.33
CA THR A 47 3.39 6.94 1.39
C THR A 47 3.60 5.46 1.10
N THR A 48 4.86 5.03 1.02
CA THR A 48 5.21 3.63 0.76
C THR A 48 4.99 2.78 1.99
N ILE A 49 4.18 1.72 1.84
CA ILE A 49 3.91 0.75 2.92
C ILE A 49 4.72 -0.52 2.80
N TRP A 50 5.22 -0.82 1.61
CA TRP A 50 6.07 -1.97 1.34
C TRP A 50 6.93 -1.71 0.11
N THR A 51 8.18 -2.15 0.16
CA THR A 51 9.09 -2.15 -0.98
C THR A 51 10.04 -3.33 -0.87
N GLN A 52 10.41 -3.91 -2.00
CA GLN A 52 11.42 -4.95 -2.13
C GLN A 52 12.12 -4.75 -3.48
N PRO A 53 13.45 -4.54 -3.52
CA PRO A 53 14.18 -4.51 -4.78
C PRO A 53 14.15 -5.89 -5.48
N ASN A 54 14.29 -5.89 -6.81
CA ASN A 54 14.52 -7.11 -7.56
C ASN A 54 15.97 -7.56 -7.33
N GLU A 55 16.15 -8.67 -6.62
CA GLU A 55 17.46 -9.25 -6.33
C GLU A 55 17.72 -10.52 -7.16
N GLY A 56 16.97 -10.69 -8.25
CA GLY A 56 17.02 -11.89 -9.07
C GLY A 56 16.68 -13.12 -8.24
N ILE A 57 17.54 -14.14 -8.30
CA ILE A 57 17.39 -15.40 -7.55
C ILE A 57 17.39 -15.24 -6.03
N ASN A 58 17.82 -14.07 -5.52
CA ASN A 58 17.84 -13.77 -4.09
C ASN A 58 16.57 -13.03 -3.63
N THR A 59 15.63 -12.72 -4.53
CA THR A 59 14.35 -12.10 -4.17
C THR A 59 13.64 -12.98 -3.14
N PRO A 60 13.26 -12.46 -1.96
CA PRO A 60 12.81 -13.29 -0.86
C PRO A 60 11.42 -13.88 -1.11
N LYS A 61 11.28 -15.18 -0.82
CA LYS A 61 9.98 -15.87 -0.80
C LYS A 61 9.10 -15.32 0.30
N THR A 62 8.00 -14.67 -0.08
CA THR A 62 7.12 -13.98 0.85
C THR A 62 5.67 -14.06 0.42
N SER A 63 4.90 -14.94 1.05
CA SER A 63 3.45 -15.04 0.82
C SER A 63 2.65 -14.01 1.62
N LYS A 64 3.13 -13.62 2.81
CA LYS A 64 2.41 -12.76 3.74
C LYS A 64 3.33 -12.01 4.68
N LEU A 65 2.97 -10.77 5.02
CA LEU A 65 3.68 -9.96 6.01
C LEU A 65 2.77 -8.89 6.63
N ILE A 66 3.26 -8.24 7.69
CA ILE A 66 2.60 -7.10 8.32
C ILE A 66 3.53 -5.89 8.28
N THR A 67 3.04 -4.76 7.77
CA THR A 67 3.76 -3.47 7.79
C THR A 67 3.08 -2.47 8.69
N ARG A 68 3.84 -1.46 9.10
CA ARG A 68 3.38 -0.31 9.88
C ARG A 68 3.94 0.94 9.22
N THR A 69 3.05 1.86 8.87
CA THR A 69 3.43 3.09 8.19
C THR A 69 2.60 4.22 8.76
N ASP A 70 3.25 5.33 9.06
CA ASP A 70 2.58 6.53 9.54
C ASP A 70 2.13 7.38 8.35
N ILE A 71 0.90 7.87 8.41
CA ILE A 71 0.38 8.89 7.50
C ILE A 71 -0.07 10.10 8.31
N ILE A 72 -0.01 11.27 7.69
CA ILE A 72 -0.56 12.50 8.25
C ILE A 72 -1.93 12.72 7.60
N SER A 73 -2.94 13.05 8.39
CA SER A 73 -4.26 13.38 7.89
C SER A 73 -4.95 14.39 8.80
N ASN A 74 -5.73 15.28 8.20
CA ASN A 74 -6.56 16.26 8.90
C ASN A 74 -7.86 15.65 9.46
N THR A 75 -8.20 14.43 9.05
CA THR A 75 -9.39 13.71 9.49
C THR A 75 -9.07 12.25 9.73
N ILE A 76 -9.87 11.56 10.55
CA ILE A 76 -9.73 10.11 10.71
C ILE A 76 -10.04 9.47 9.34
N PRO A 77 -9.05 8.82 8.68
CA PRO A 77 -9.30 8.18 7.40
C PRO A 77 -10.24 6.99 7.62
N ASN A 78 -11.34 6.91 6.89
CA ASN A 78 -12.24 5.75 6.89
C ASN A 78 -12.08 4.87 5.63
N GLN A 79 -11.40 5.42 4.62
CA GLN A 79 -11.08 4.80 3.35
C GLN A 79 -9.68 5.27 2.94
N LEU A 80 -8.87 4.35 2.41
CA LEU A 80 -7.54 4.66 1.87
C LEU A 80 -7.49 4.29 0.39
N CYS A 81 -6.75 5.07 -0.39
CA CYS A 81 -6.43 4.77 -1.78
C CYS A 81 -5.08 4.06 -1.85
N PHE A 82 -5.00 2.96 -2.58
CA PHE A 82 -3.78 2.17 -2.73
C PHE A 82 -3.38 2.09 -4.20
N SER A 83 -2.08 2.10 -4.45
CA SER A 83 -1.50 1.67 -5.72
C SER A 83 -0.26 0.84 -5.48
N GLY A 84 0.21 0.13 -6.49
CA GLY A 84 1.44 -0.63 -6.40
C GLY A 84 1.98 -0.98 -7.77
N ASN A 85 3.26 -1.31 -7.82
CA ASN A 85 3.87 -1.99 -8.95
C ASN A 85 4.58 -3.20 -8.36
N VAL A 86 3.92 -4.35 -8.39
CA VAL A 86 4.45 -5.57 -7.77
C VAL A 86 4.49 -6.66 -8.82
N LYS A 87 5.63 -7.31 -8.89
CA LYS A 87 5.93 -8.37 -9.85
C LYS A 87 6.54 -9.55 -9.14
N GLU A 88 6.43 -10.70 -9.76
CA GLU A 88 7.09 -11.92 -9.33
C GLU A 88 8.45 -12.06 -10.02
N TYR A 89 9.47 -12.48 -9.27
CA TYR A 89 10.70 -12.97 -9.88
C TYR A 89 10.48 -14.34 -10.56
N SER A 90 10.95 -14.47 -11.81
CA SER A 90 10.95 -15.75 -12.53
C SER A 90 12.34 -16.08 -13.05
N TYR A 91 12.83 -17.25 -12.69
CA TYR A 91 14.09 -17.79 -13.20
C TYR A 91 14.05 -18.07 -14.71
N TRP A 92 12.88 -18.47 -15.24
CA TRP A 92 12.71 -18.92 -16.63
C TRP A 92 12.40 -17.80 -17.61
N GLY A 93 12.33 -16.55 -17.14
CA GLY A 93 11.89 -15.41 -17.93
C GLY A 93 10.36 -15.37 -18.01
N GLY A 94 9.79 -14.30 -17.46
CA GLY A 94 8.35 -14.07 -17.37
C GLY A 94 8.06 -13.25 -16.12
N GLU A 95 7.63 -12.00 -16.28
CA GLU A 95 7.28 -11.16 -15.14
C GLU A 95 5.79 -11.33 -14.85
N ASP A 96 5.42 -12.14 -13.85
CA ASP A 96 4.02 -12.16 -13.40
C ASP A 96 3.75 -10.85 -12.67
N ILE A 97 2.89 -10.02 -13.27
CA ILE A 97 2.49 -8.75 -12.67
C ILE A 97 1.39 -9.04 -11.65
N LEU A 98 1.72 -8.89 -10.38
CA LEU A 98 0.83 -9.08 -9.22
C LEU A 98 -0.03 -7.84 -8.95
N ILE A 99 0.46 -6.64 -9.30
CA ILE A 99 -0.31 -5.38 -9.24
C ILE A 99 -0.04 -4.56 -10.50
N ASP A 100 -1.11 -4.13 -11.17
CA ASP A 100 -1.02 -3.18 -12.29
C ASP A 100 -0.68 -1.76 -11.80
N PRO A 101 0.47 -1.17 -12.22
CA PRO A 101 0.91 0.15 -11.78
C PRO A 101 -0.02 1.30 -12.18
N ASN A 102 -0.90 1.09 -13.15
CA ASN A 102 -1.81 2.12 -13.65
C ASN A 102 -3.17 2.10 -12.93
N LYS A 103 -3.37 1.20 -11.97
CA LYS A 103 -4.62 1.08 -11.23
C LYS A 103 -4.47 1.53 -9.79
N GLN A 104 -5.43 2.36 -9.37
CA GLN A 104 -5.67 2.67 -7.98
C GLN A 104 -6.88 1.89 -7.47
N THR A 105 -6.85 1.48 -6.21
CA THR A 105 -7.95 0.77 -5.56
C THR A 105 -8.23 1.40 -4.22
N PHE A 106 -9.51 1.67 -3.96
CA PHE A 106 -9.96 2.18 -2.67
C PHE A 106 -10.36 1.02 -1.77
N GLY A 107 -9.99 1.11 -0.50
CA GLY A 107 -10.32 0.13 0.52
C GLY A 107 -10.93 0.79 1.74
N THR A 108 -11.86 0.12 2.39
CA THR A 108 -12.37 0.54 3.72
C THR A 108 -11.65 -0.22 4.82
N VAL A 109 -11.54 0.41 6.00
CA VAL A 109 -10.84 -0.18 7.16
C VAL A 109 -11.41 -1.56 7.49
N ASN A 110 -10.53 -2.51 7.87
CA ASN A 110 -10.86 -3.90 8.24
C ASN A 110 -11.49 -4.77 7.14
N THR A 111 -11.65 -4.27 5.91
CA THR A 111 -12.12 -5.05 4.75
C THR A 111 -10.94 -5.54 3.91
N VAL A 112 -11.15 -6.62 3.16
CA VAL A 112 -10.14 -7.12 2.22
C VAL A 112 -10.17 -6.29 0.94
N VAL A 113 -9.05 -5.66 0.62
CA VAL A 113 -8.81 -4.91 -0.61
C VAL A 113 -7.99 -5.79 -1.54
N LYS A 114 -8.36 -5.90 -2.82
CA LYS A 114 -7.60 -6.67 -3.81
C LYS A 114 -6.98 -5.75 -4.85
N LEU A 115 -5.67 -5.63 -4.83
CA LEU A 115 -4.88 -4.96 -5.87
C LEU A 115 -4.59 -5.99 -6.96
N ARG A 116 -5.25 -5.86 -8.10
CA ARG A 116 -5.21 -6.88 -9.15
C ARG A 116 -4.03 -6.65 -10.10
N GLY A 117 -3.37 -7.76 -10.44
CA GLY A 117 -2.38 -7.84 -11.50
C GLY A 117 -3.00 -7.92 -12.89
N ILE A 118 -2.22 -8.41 -13.85
CA ILE A 118 -2.70 -8.66 -15.22
C ILE A 118 -3.44 -10.00 -15.30
N ALA A 119 -2.88 -11.06 -14.70
CA ALA A 119 -3.54 -12.36 -14.63
C ALA A 119 -4.66 -12.35 -13.57
N LYS A 120 -5.73 -13.12 -13.80
CA LYS A 120 -6.93 -13.10 -12.95
C LYS A 120 -6.65 -13.63 -11.53
N ASP A 121 -5.71 -14.53 -11.43
CA ASP A 121 -5.25 -15.26 -10.25
C ASP A 121 -3.99 -14.66 -9.61
N SER A 122 -3.40 -13.62 -10.22
CA SER A 122 -2.28 -12.87 -9.65
C SER A 122 -2.75 -11.54 -9.05
N TYR A 123 -2.66 -11.42 -7.73
CA TYR A 123 -3.10 -10.23 -7.00
C TYR A 123 -2.39 -10.09 -5.66
N VAL A 124 -2.51 -8.92 -5.06
CA VAL A 124 -2.16 -8.68 -3.65
C VAL A 124 -3.41 -8.36 -2.84
N SER A 125 -3.64 -9.11 -1.76
CA SER A 125 -4.65 -8.80 -0.75
C SER A 125 -4.07 -7.83 0.28
N LEU A 126 -4.84 -6.81 0.64
CA LEU A 126 -4.54 -5.95 1.78
C LEU A 126 -5.70 -5.99 2.77
N ARG A 127 -5.38 -6.03 4.06
CA ARG A 127 -6.32 -5.70 5.14
C ARG A 127 -5.61 -4.77 6.11
N TYR A 128 -6.24 -3.67 6.47
CA TYR A 128 -5.58 -2.65 7.27
C TYR A 128 -6.43 -2.13 8.43
N GLN A 129 -5.72 -1.66 9.45
CA GLN A 129 -6.25 -0.97 10.61
C GLN A 129 -5.59 0.41 10.73
N ILE A 130 -6.34 1.36 11.29
CA ILE A 130 -5.87 2.72 11.53
C ILE A 130 -5.88 2.94 13.03
N LYS A 131 -4.76 3.43 13.56
CA LYS A 131 -4.61 3.84 14.96
C LYS A 131 -4.14 5.28 15.00
N LEU A 132 -4.73 6.10 15.88
CA LEU A 132 -4.13 7.38 16.21
C LEU A 132 -2.77 7.10 16.85
N LYS A 133 -1.74 7.82 16.40
CA LYS A 133 -0.43 7.78 17.04
C LYS A 133 -0.48 8.78 18.18
N ASP A 134 -0.62 8.27 19.40
CA ASP A 134 -0.53 9.11 20.58
C ASP A 134 0.94 9.53 20.78
N ASP A 135 1.17 10.81 21.10
CA ASP A 135 2.47 11.29 21.56
C ASP A 135 2.70 10.73 22.98
N ASP A 136 3.50 9.66 23.09
CA ASP A 136 4.03 9.17 24.38
C ASP A 136 5.06 10.16 24.98
#